data_AF-A0A949SKU5-F1
#
_entry.id   AF-A0A949SKU5-F1
#
_cell.length_a   1.000
_cell.length_b   1.000
_cell.length_c   1.000
_cell.angle_alpha   90.00
_cell.angle_beta   90.00
_cell.angle_gamma   90.00
#
_symmetry.space_group_name_H-M   'P 1'
#
loop_
_entity.id
_entity.type
_entity.pdbx_description
1 polymer ?
#
loop_
_entity_poly.entity_id
_entity_poly.type
_entity_poly.pdbx_seq_one_letter_code
_entity_poly.pdbx_strand_id
1 'polypeptide(L)'
;MTSCLKNLDREPKEMRIVHRALLVSIALFTAFACSAARSEAGSTSEPVNAAPTAKAPEVATGAVESPAEPVADPVKEPKTIREFFMLLPTKYFNLESCEAAKDKGCRKAKQEYLKTFLEIEDTANGYLKASCDGAQSCLEMAIFKKPDGSYLIGLRSDFEMGSDSYFIDYNKGAWNDVGKKIVEGFSKDNFYAFPRNGTTVEVFEKLSPDTEPTSELGKGRKLYDLEWKGGKFMKKK
;
A
#
# COMPACT_ATOMS: atom_id res chain seq x y z
N MET A 1 46.42 -54.26 -29.36
CA MET A 1 47.72 -53.81 -28.84
C MET A 1 47.75 -52.29 -28.93
N THR A 2 47.97 -51.61 -27.79
CA THR A 2 48.48 -50.22 -27.63
C THR A 2 47.61 -49.08 -28.23
N SER A 3 47.29 -47.97 -27.57
CA SER A 3 47.70 -47.36 -26.31
C SER A 3 46.66 -46.32 -25.88
N CYS A 4 46.39 -46.24 -24.57
CA CYS A 4 45.81 -45.06 -23.91
C CYS A 4 46.84 -43.90 -23.85
N LEU A 5 46.35 -42.67 -23.66
CA LEU A 5 46.86 -41.57 -22.78
C LEU A 5 46.30 -40.21 -23.28
N LYS A 6 45.33 -39.62 -22.56
CA LYS A 6 45.46 -38.49 -21.61
C LYS A 6 45.54 -37.10 -22.26
N ASN A 7 44.50 -36.28 -22.01
CA ASN A 7 44.64 -34.85 -21.70
C ASN A 7 43.32 -34.35 -21.08
N LEU A 8 43.26 -34.45 -19.75
CA LEU A 8 42.42 -33.67 -18.85
C LEU A 8 43.41 -32.74 -18.14
N ASP A 9 43.26 -31.43 -18.33
CA ASP A 9 43.56 -30.42 -17.29
C ASP A 9 43.40 -29.00 -17.87
N ARG A 10 42.34 -28.32 -17.44
CA ARG A 10 42.31 -26.86 -17.42
C ARG A 10 41.39 -26.41 -16.30
N GLU A 11 41.97 -26.35 -15.10
CA GLU A 11 41.33 -25.76 -13.92
C GLU A 11 41.06 -24.25 -14.13
N PRO A 12 39.91 -23.74 -13.65
CA PRO A 12 39.69 -22.30 -13.52
C PRO A 12 40.30 -21.75 -12.21
N LYS A 13 40.99 -20.62 -12.39
CA LYS A 13 41.64 -19.77 -11.39
C LYS A 13 40.87 -19.61 -10.08
N GLU A 14 41.64 -19.73 -9.00
CA GLU A 14 41.32 -19.31 -7.64
C GLU A 14 40.53 -17.99 -7.57
N MET A 15 39.35 -18.05 -6.96
CA MET A 15 38.67 -16.87 -6.45
C MET A 15 38.98 -16.80 -4.94
N ARG A 16 39.83 -15.84 -4.59
CA ARG A 16 40.25 -15.56 -3.22
C ARG A 16 39.01 -15.23 -2.37
N ILE A 17 38.67 -16.16 -1.48
CA ILE A 17 37.71 -15.99 -0.42
C ILE A 17 38.32 -15.01 0.60
N VAL A 18 37.89 -13.75 0.58
CA VAL A 18 38.20 -12.79 1.64
C VAL A 18 37.28 -13.07 2.82
N HIS A 19 37.69 -14.00 3.69
CA HIS A 19 37.14 -14.13 5.03
C HIS A 19 37.49 -12.86 5.83
N ARG A 20 36.55 -11.92 5.94
CA ARG A 20 36.58 -10.94 7.03
C ARG A 20 35.87 -11.56 8.23
N ALA A 21 36.67 -12.13 9.10
CA ALA A 21 36.30 -12.39 10.48
C ALA A 21 35.96 -11.06 11.16
N LEU A 22 34.70 -10.86 11.54
CA LEU A 22 34.32 -9.86 12.54
C LEU A 22 33.80 -10.62 13.76
N LEU A 23 34.70 -10.72 14.73
CA LEU A 23 34.48 -11.24 16.07
C LEU A 23 33.79 -10.17 16.94
N VAL A 24 32.78 -10.63 17.70
CA VAL A 24 32.47 -10.27 19.09
C VAL A 24 31.82 -8.91 19.36
N SER A 25 30.57 -8.94 19.85
CA SER A 25 30.29 -8.62 21.26
C SER A 25 28.85 -9.04 21.64
N ILE A 26 28.78 -10.11 22.44
CA ILE A 26 27.60 -10.49 23.22
C ILE A 26 27.50 -9.51 24.39
N ALA A 27 26.38 -8.79 24.49
CA ALA A 27 25.99 -8.11 25.72
C ALA A 27 24.72 -8.77 26.25
N LEU A 28 24.88 -9.58 27.31
CA LEU A 28 23.80 -10.00 28.19
C LEU A 28 23.15 -8.74 28.79
N PHE A 29 21.85 -8.56 28.59
CA PHE A 29 21.03 -7.80 29.54
C PHE A 29 20.01 -8.73 30.18
N THR A 30 20.34 -8.98 31.44
CA THR A 30 19.59 -9.49 32.58
C THR A 30 18.06 -9.39 32.51
N ALA A 31 17.44 -10.52 32.84
CA ALA A 31 16.06 -10.66 33.23
C ALA A 31 15.65 -9.66 34.33
N PHE A 32 14.52 -8.97 34.10
CA PHE A 32 13.70 -8.43 35.18
C PHE A 32 12.51 -9.37 35.37
N ALA A 33 12.59 -10.17 36.43
CA ALA A 33 11.42 -10.77 37.05
C ALA A 33 11.06 -9.93 38.27
N CYS A 34 9.83 -9.41 38.32
CA CYS A 34 9.15 -9.20 39.59
C CYS A 34 7.62 -9.23 39.42
N SER A 35 7.05 -10.17 40.15
CA SER A 35 5.66 -10.43 40.48
C SER A 35 4.85 -9.21 40.91
N ALA A 36 3.54 -9.26 40.71
CA ALA A 36 2.57 -9.16 41.82
C ALA A 36 1.16 -9.54 41.35
N ALA A 37 0.50 -10.34 42.19
CA ALA A 37 -0.88 -10.79 42.11
C ALA A 37 -1.89 -9.76 42.68
N ARG A 38 -3.16 -9.88 42.29
CA ARG A 38 -4.41 -9.68 43.08
C ARG A 38 -5.61 -9.91 42.13
N SER A 39 -6.51 -10.87 42.40
CA SER A 39 -7.71 -10.79 43.28
C SER A 39 -8.58 -9.56 42.98
N GLU A 40 -9.90 -9.57 42.90
CA GLU A 40 -11.01 -10.51 43.17
C GLU A 40 -12.30 -9.76 42.76
N ALA A 41 -13.42 -10.48 42.69
CA ALA A 41 -14.80 -9.98 42.79
C ALA A 41 -15.30 -9.03 41.67
N GLY A 42 -16.38 -9.33 40.95
CA GLY A 42 -17.68 -9.71 41.49
C GLY A 42 -18.59 -8.48 41.44
N SER A 43 -19.51 -8.41 40.47
CA SER A 43 -20.74 -7.64 40.63
C SER A 43 -21.81 -8.17 39.69
N THR A 44 -22.70 -8.92 40.30
CA THR A 44 -24.09 -9.12 39.94
C THR A 44 -24.80 -7.78 39.70
N SER A 45 -25.60 -7.71 38.63
CA SER A 45 -26.82 -6.88 38.60
C SER A 45 -27.72 -7.30 37.42
N GLU A 46 -28.66 -8.18 37.72
CA GLU A 46 -30.03 -8.15 37.17
C GLU A 46 -30.95 -7.61 38.28
N PRO A 47 -32.24 -7.34 38.07
CA PRO A 47 -32.99 -7.04 36.84
C PRO A 47 -33.86 -5.78 37.01
N VAL A 48 -34.25 -5.08 35.93
CA VAL A 48 -35.31 -4.06 36.04
C VAL A 48 -36.24 -4.04 34.82
N ASN A 49 -37.48 -4.43 35.11
CA ASN A 49 -38.77 -3.99 34.59
C ASN A 49 -39.28 -4.38 33.19
N ALA A 50 -40.33 -5.21 33.27
CA ALA A 50 -41.44 -5.32 32.35
C ALA A 50 -42.19 -3.99 32.13
N ALA A 51 -42.80 -3.84 30.95
CA ALA A 51 -44.24 -3.67 30.71
C ALA A 51 -44.47 -3.42 29.18
N PRO A 52 -45.70 -3.23 28.66
CA PRO A 52 -46.44 -4.29 28.01
C PRO A 52 -46.79 -4.01 26.54
N THR A 53 -47.15 -5.07 25.84
CA THR A 53 -47.74 -5.06 24.49
C THR A 53 -49.15 -4.45 24.48
N ALA A 54 -49.46 -3.82 23.34
CA ALA A 54 -50.76 -3.55 22.73
C ALA A 54 -51.33 -2.12 22.87
N LYS A 55 -51.35 -1.40 21.73
CA LYS A 55 -52.57 -1.19 20.93
C LYS A 55 -52.25 -0.42 19.65
N ALA A 56 -52.70 -0.96 18.52
CA ALA A 56 -52.93 -0.19 17.30
C ALA A 56 -54.14 0.75 17.51
N PRO A 57 -54.17 1.86 16.77
CA PRO A 57 -55.31 2.05 15.89
C PRO A 57 -54.91 2.46 14.48
N GLU A 58 -55.80 2.07 13.59
CA GLU A 58 -55.89 2.29 12.16
C GLU A 58 -56.32 3.74 11.83
N VAL A 59 -56.15 4.10 10.56
CA VAL A 59 -56.75 5.24 9.82
C VAL A 59 -55.98 6.56 9.83
N ALA A 60 -55.37 6.91 8.69
CA ALA A 60 -55.87 7.98 7.81
C ALA A 60 -54.90 8.26 6.65
N THR A 61 -55.44 8.12 5.45
CA THR A 61 -54.88 8.49 4.15
C THR A 61 -54.58 10.00 4.10
N GLY A 62 -53.33 10.37 3.85
CA GLY A 62 -52.92 11.74 3.56
C GLY A 62 -51.71 11.70 2.64
N ALA A 63 -51.84 12.28 1.45
CA ALA A 63 -50.79 12.40 0.46
C ALA A 63 -49.59 13.16 1.05
N VAL A 64 -48.48 12.46 1.26
CA VAL A 64 -47.19 13.08 1.59
C VAL A 64 -46.43 13.24 0.29
N GLU A 65 -46.40 14.50 -0.16
CA GLU A 65 -45.42 14.99 -1.12
C GLU A 65 -44.04 14.49 -0.67
N SER A 66 -43.44 13.62 -1.49
CA SER A 66 -42.12 13.05 -1.22
C SER A 66 -41.16 14.21 -0.94
N PRO A 67 -40.50 14.27 0.24
CA PRO A 67 -39.42 15.21 0.44
C PRO A 67 -38.38 14.89 -0.63
N ALA A 68 -38.12 15.87 -1.50
CA ALA A 68 -37.02 15.77 -2.44
C ALA A 68 -35.76 15.47 -1.61
N GLU A 69 -35.14 14.32 -1.86
CA GLU A 69 -33.86 13.98 -1.25
C GLU A 69 -32.90 15.17 -1.47
N PRO A 70 -32.14 15.58 -0.44
CA PRO A 70 -31.18 16.64 -0.60
C PRO A 70 -30.20 16.21 -1.70
N VAL A 71 -30.20 16.94 -2.81
CA VAL A 71 -29.25 16.77 -3.91
C VAL A 71 -27.87 16.92 -3.29
N ALA A 72 -27.18 15.79 -3.11
CA ALA A 72 -25.85 15.76 -2.52
C ALA A 72 -24.96 16.77 -3.26
N ASP A 73 -24.30 17.65 -2.50
CA ASP A 73 -23.36 18.62 -3.06
C ASP A 73 -22.41 17.90 -4.03
N PRO A 74 -22.10 18.50 -5.20
CA PRO A 74 -21.22 17.88 -6.17
C PRO A 74 -19.88 17.57 -5.47
N VAL A 75 -19.56 16.28 -5.36
CA VAL A 75 -18.33 15.79 -4.75
C VAL A 75 -17.16 16.47 -5.46
N LYS A 76 -16.55 17.44 -4.79
CA LYS A 76 -15.41 18.18 -5.33
C LYS A 76 -14.30 17.18 -5.66
N GLU A 77 -13.86 17.17 -6.92
CA GLU A 77 -12.79 16.27 -7.33
C GLU A 77 -11.49 16.57 -6.57
N PRO A 78 -10.79 15.55 -6.05
CA PRO A 78 -9.49 15.69 -5.42
C PRO A 78 -8.46 16.19 -6.44
N LYS A 79 -7.59 17.10 -6.00
CA LYS A 79 -6.55 17.72 -6.84
C LYS A 79 -5.14 17.49 -6.33
N THR A 80 -5.01 17.19 -5.04
CA THR A 80 -3.71 16.98 -4.39
C THR A 80 -3.49 15.50 -4.06
N ILE A 81 -2.22 15.08 -4.00
CA ILE A 81 -1.85 13.70 -3.67
C ILE A 81 -2.42 13.25 -2.32
N ARG A 82 -2.46 14.16 -1.33
CA ARG A 82 -3.05 13.90 -0.03
C ARG A 82 -4.56 13.70 -0.11
N GLU A 83 -5.29 14.50 -0.88
CA GLU A 83 -6.74 14.30 -1.08
C GLU A 83 -7.03 12.93 -1.73
N PHE A 84 -6.24 12.53 -2.73
CA PHE A 84 -6.34 11.18 -3.32
C PHE A 84 -6.08 10.09 -2.29
N PHE A 85 -5.01 10.20 -1.49
CA PHE A 85 -4.73 9.24 -0.43
C PHE A 85 -5.90 9.13 0.57
N MET A 86 -6.44 10.27 1.02
CA MET A 86 -7.58 10.30 1.95
C MET A 86 -8.82 9.58 1.40
N LEU A 87 -9.00 9.57 0.07
CA LEU A 87 -10.10 8.90 -0.62
C LEU A 87 -9.76 7.47 -1.12
N LEU A 88 -8.51 7.03 -1.00
CA LEU A 88 -8.03 5.75 -1.53
C LEU A 88 -8.78 4.54 -0.90
N PRO A 89 -9.40 3.66 -1.68
CA PRO A 89 -10.06 2.46 -1.14
C PRO A 89 -9.08 1.49 -0.48
N THR A 90 -9.53 0.83 0.58
CA THR A 90 -8.73 -0.14 1.37
C THR A 90 -8.22 -1.32 0.55
N LYS A 91 -8.93 -1.70 -0.52
CA LYS A 91 -8.49 -2.76 -1.45
C LYS A 91 -7.16 -2.46 -2.15
N TYR A 92 -6.74 -1.19 -2.18
CA TYR A 92 -5.46 -0.77 -2.75
C TYR A 92 -4.39 -0.48 -1.70
N PHE A 93 -4.82 -0.15 -0.48
CA PHE A 93 -3.94 0.12 0.65
C PHE A 93 -4.70 -0.12 1.96
N ASN A 94 -4.40 -1.22 2.63
CA ASN A 94 -5.09 -1.61 3.85
C ASN A 94 -4.41 -0.97 5.07
N LEU A 95 -5.22 -0.50 6.02
CA LEU A 95 -4.76 0.04 7.29
C LEU A 95 -5.45 -0.75 8.41
N GLU A 96 -4.69 -1.24 9.39
CA GLU A 96 -5.25 -2.11 10.44
C GLU A 96 -6.39 -1.45 11.23
N SER A 97 -6.32 -0.13 11.44
CA SER A 97 -7.32 0.64 12.19
C SER A 97 -8.53 1.08 11.35
N CYS A 98 -8.67 0.58 10.12
CA CYS A 98 -9.76 0.90 9.21
C CYS A 98 -10.66 -0.34 8.99
N GLU A 99 -11.88 -0.30 9.53
CA GLU A 99 -12.90 -1.33 9.24
C GLU A 99 -13.52 -1.07 7.86
N ALA A 100 -12.86 -1.57 6.80
CA ALA A 100 -13.26 -1.37 5.40
C ALA A 100 -14.76 -1.63 5.12
N ALA A 101 -15.32 -2.68 5.71
CA ALA A 101 -16.72 -3.07 5.48
C ALA A 101 -17.75 -2.07 6.01
N LYS A 102 -17.36 -1.19 6.94
CA LYS A 102 -18.23 -0.19 7.57
C LYS A 102 -17.76 1.24 7.37
N ASP A 103 -16.65 1.42 6.63
CA ASP A 103 -15.88 2.67 6.51
C ASP A 103 -15.63 3.37 7.86
N LYS A 104 -15.60 2.59 8.94
CA LYS A 104 -15.55 3.11 10.31
C LYS A 104 -14.10 3.36 10.67
N GLY A 105 -13.78 4.61 11.00
CA GLY A 105 -12.45 5.01 11.47
C GLY A 105 -11.40 5.19 10.37
N CYS A 106 -11.69 4.85 9.12
CA CYS A 106 -10.73 4.86 8.01
C CYS A 106 -10.08 6.23 7.76
N ARG A 107 -10.88 7.31 7.82
CA ARG A 107 -10.35 8.67 7.71
C ARG A 107 -9.35 9.00 8.83
N LYS A 108 -9.67 8.63 10.07
CA LYS A 108 -8.80 8.87 11.22
C LYS A 108 -7.53 8.02 11.12
N ALA A 109 -7.66 6.74 10.77
CA ALA A 109 -6.53 5.83 10.56
C ALA A 109 -5.55 6.37 9.50
N LYS A 110 -6.05 6.89 8.37
CA LYS A 110 -5.22 7.53 7.34
C LYS A 110 -4.48 8.77 7.84
N GLN A 111 -5.16 9.61 8.64
CA GLN A 111 -4.53 10.79 9.24
C GLN A 111 -3.43 10.41 10.22
N GLU A 112 -3.68 9.41 11.07
CA GLU A 112 -2.69 8.89 12.02
C GLU A 112 -1.53 8.22 11.30
N TYR A 113 -1.79 7.45 10.25
CA TYR A 113 -0.76 6.86 9.39
C TYR A 113 0.17 7.94 8.82
N LEU A 114 -0.37 8.99 8.17
CA LEU A 114 0.48 10.07 7.64
C LEU A 114 1.18 10.86 8.76
N LYS A 115 0.58 11.00 9.94
CA LYS A 115 1.24 11.69 11.07
C LYS A 115 2.49 10.94 11.52
N THR A 116 2.44 9.61 11.50
CA THR A 116 3.52 8.75 12.01
C THR A 116 4.57 8.43 10.95
N PHE A 117 4.13 8.13 9.73
CA PHE A 117 4.97 7.50 8.71
C PHE A 117 5.27 8.39 7.49
N LEU A 118 4.71 9.59 7.38
CA LEU A 118 4.98 10.45 6.22
C LEU A 118 6.46 10.84 6.16
N GLU A 119 7.14 10.43 5.10
CA GLU A 119 8.52 10.83 4.83
C GLU A 119 8.57 12.04 3.91
N ILE A 120 7.76 12.01 2.83
CA ILE A 120 7.77 13.01 1.78
C ILE A 120 6.34 13.30 1.36
N GLU A 121 5.96 14.57 1.38
CA GLU A 121 4.82 15.09 0.64
C GLU A 121 5.29 16.23 -0.26
N ASP A 122 5.19 16.01 -1.56
CA ASP A 122 5.52 16.99 -2.58
C ASP A 122 4.26 17.31 -3.37
N THR A 123 3.41 18.16 -2.80
CA THR A 123 2.11 18.52 -3.38
C THR A 123 2.26 19.18 -4.76
N ALA A 124 3.35 19.92 -4.99
CA ALA A 124 3.61 20.60 -6.25
C ALA A 124 3.85 19.62 -7.40
N ASN A 125 4.61 18.55 -7.13
CA ASN A 125 4.87 17.48 -8.09
C ASN A 125 3.85 16.33 -8.02
N GLY A 126 2.94 16.36 -7.04
CA GLY A 126 1.92 15.34 -6.85
C GLY A 126 2.48 14.00 -6.38
N TYR A 127 3.48 14.01 -5.49
CA TYR A 127 4.15 12.82 -4.99
C TYR A 127 4.01 12.69 -3.46
N LEU A 128 3.84 11.47 -2.97
CA LEU A 128 3.77 11.16 -1.55
C LEU A 128 4.51 9.84 -1.28
N LYS A 129 5.36 9.82 -0.26
CA LYS A 129 6.01 8.62 0.26
C LYS A 129 5.84 8.54 1.77
N ALA A 130 5.41 7.39 2.26
CA ALA A 130 5.31 7.09 3.67
C ALA A 130 5.97 5.75 3.99
N SER A 131 6.63 5.67 5.14
CA SER A 131 7.31 4.48 5.64
C SER A 131 6.30 3.49 6.23
N CYS A 132 6.84 2.46 6.87
CA CYS A 132 6.10 1.42 7.55
C CYS A 132 6.83 0.94 8.79
N ASP A 133 6.13 0.21 9.65
CA ASP A 133 6.64 -0.38 10.90
C ASP A 133 6.59 -1.92 10.91
N GLY A 134 6.40 -2.54 9.74
CA GLY A 134 6.27 -4.00 9.59
C GLY A 134 4.83 -4.51 9.77
N ALA A 135 4.00 -3.82 10.56
CA ALA A 135 2.57 -4.12 10.69
C ALA A 135 1.75 -3.41 9.59
N GLN A 136 2.07 -2.14 9.31
CA GLN A 136 1.49 -1.39 8.19
C GLN A 136 2.33 -1.54 6.92
N SER A 137 1.71 -1.42 5.76
CA SER A 137 2.44 -1.33 4.49
C SER A 137 3.08 0.04 4.30
N CYS A 138 4.23 0.07 3.64
CA CYS A 138 4.88 1.27 3.12
C CYS A 138 4.11 1.76 1.89
N LEU A 139 4.11 3.06 1.63
CA LEU A 139 3.29 3.68 0.58
C LEU A 139 4.13 4.60 -0.30
N GLU A 140 3.98 4.46 -1.61
CA GLU A 140 4.45 5.44 -2.59
C GLU A 140 3.31 5.78 -3.56
N MET A 141 3.06 7.07 -3.80
CA MET A 141 2.05 7.54 -4.74
C MET A 141 2.56 8.70 -5.61
N ALA A 142 2.14 8.72 -6.87
CA ALA A 142 2.40 9.82 -7.80
C ALA A 142 1.18 10.14 -8.69
N ILE A 143 0.95 11.41 -8.97
CA ILE A 143 -0.11 11.87 -9.89
C ILE A 143 0.49 12.12 -11.28
N PHE A 144 -0.18 11.59 -12.30
CA PHE A 144 0.07 11.88 -13.71
C PHE A 144 -1.14 12.62 -14.29
N LYS A 145 -0.93 13.84 -14.77
CA LYS A 145 -1.99 14.66 -15.38
C LYS A 145 -2.31 14.14 -16.79
N LYS A 146 -3.59 13.94 -17.09
CA LYS A 146 -4.06 13.61 -18.44
C LYS A 146 -4.33 14.87 -19.26
N PRO A 147 -4.36 14.78 -20.61
CA PRO A 147 -4.67 15.91 -21.47
C PRO A 147 -6.07 16.52 -21.25
N ASP A 148 -7.03 15.71 -20.79
CA ASP A 148 -8.40 16.13 -20.49
C ASP A 148 -8.55 16.84 -19.13
N GLY A 149 -7.44 17.01 -18.39
CA GLY A 149 -7.41 17.64 -17.07
C GLY A 149 -7.68 16.68 -15.91
N SER A 150 -8.07 15.43 -16.18
CA SER A 150 -8.21 14.41 -15.14
C SER A 150 -6.84 13.85 -14.72
N TYR A 151 -6.84 12.99 -13.70
CA TYR A 151 -5.63 12.46 -13.08
C TYR A 151 -5.58 10.94 -13.14
N LEU A 152 -4.38 10.41 -13.38
CA LEU A 152 -4.03 9.03 -13.14
C LEU A 152 -3.14 8.97 -11.88
N ILE A 153 -3.38 7.99 -11.02
CA ILE A 153 -2.62 7.79 -9.79
C ILE A 153 -1.77 6.53 -9.94
N GLY A 154 -0.45 6.68 -9.90
CA GLY A 154 0.46 5.59 -9.62
C GLY A 154 0.51 5.32 -8.12
N LEU A 155 0.40 4.05 -7.72
CA LEU A 155 0.41 3.63 -6.33
C LEU A 155 1.28 2.37 -6.20
N ARG A 156 2.22 2.37 -5.26
CA ARG A 156 2.91 1.17 -4.77
C ARG A 156 2.67 1.02 -3.27
N SER A 157 2.38 -0.21 -2.85
CA SER A 157 2.28 -0.62 -1.46
C SER A 157 3.30 -1.72 -1.20
N ASP A 158 4.26 -1.48 -0.32
CA ASP A 158 5.30 -2.45 0.04
C ASP A 158 5.00 -3.04 1.43
N PHE A 159 5.06 -4.36 1.59
CA PHE A 159 4.75 -5.12 2.82
C PHE A 159 5.76 -6.26 3.00
N GLU A 160 5.74 -6.93 4.14
CA GLU A 160 6.73 -7.97 4.50
C GLU A 160 6.90 -9.04 3.41
N MET A 161 5.81 -9.45 2.77
CA MET A 161 5.78 -10.50 1.77
C MET A 161 5.91 -10.01 0.32
N GLY A 162 6.16 -8.71 0.09
CA GLY A 162 6.39 -8.17 -1.26
C GLY A 162 5.74 -6.80 -1.49
N SER A 163 5.42 -6.50 -2.75
CA SER A 163 4.91 -5.20 -3.17
C SER A 163 3.79 -5.30 -4.18
N ASP A 164 2.76 -4.47 -4.06
CA ASP A 164 1.72 -4.32 -5.09
C ASP A 164 1.85 -2.97 -5.77
N SER A 165 1.68 -2.94 -7.09
CA SER A 165 1.70 -1.72 -7.90
C SER A 165 0.41 -1.59 -8.71
N TYR A 166 -0.13 -0.38 -8.76
CA TYR A 166 -1.35 -0.05 -9.48
C TYR A 166 -1.20 1.25 -10.25
N PHE A 167 -1.96 1.34 -11.35
CA PHE A 167 -2.24 2.59 -12.02
C PHE A 167 -3.74 2.79 -12.02
N ILE A 168 -4.22 3.79 -11.28
CA ILE A 168 -5.62 3.91 -10.93
C ILE A 168 -6.20 5.20 -11.50
N ASP A 169 -7.29 5.06 -12.24
CA ASP A 169 -8.13 6.17 -12.65
C ASP A 169 -9.15 6.50 -11.57
N TYR A 170 -9.23 7.77 -11.22
CA TYR A 170 -10.29 8.32 -10.38
C TYR A 170 -11.25 9.13 -11.23
N ASN A 171 -12.55 8.77 -11.17
CA ASN A 171 -13.60 9.51 -11.87
C ASN A 171 -14.83 9.58 -10.96
N LYS A 172 -15.16 10.78 -10.47
CA LYS A 172 -16.38 11.06 -9.68
C LYS A 172 -16.63 10.05 -8.55
N GLY A 173 -15.59 9.74 -7.77
CA GLY A 173 -15.67 8.80 -6.64
C GLY A 173 -15.39 7.33 -6.99
N ALA A 174 -15.37 6.97 -8.28
CA ALA A 174 -15.03 5.62 -8.71
C ALA A 174 -13.52 5.46 -8.92
N TRP A 175 -12.96 4.36 -8.42
CA TRP A 175 -11.55 3.99 -8.56
C TRP A 175 -11.40 2.73 -9.41
N ASN A 176 -10.69 2.85 -10.53
CA ASN A 176 -10.52 1.77 -11.50
C ASN A 176 -9.03 1.49 -11.74
N ASP A 177 -8.57 0.27 -11.48
CA ASP A 177 -7.23 -0.15 -11.91
C ASP A 177 -7.21 -0.29 -13.43
N VAL A 178 -6.38 0.52 -14.08
CA VAL A 178 -6.23 0.62 -15.53
C VAL A 178 -4.83 0.23 -16.00
N GLY A 179 -3.97 -0.32 -15.12
CA GLY A 179 -2.57 -0.62 -15.44
C GLY A 179 -2.39 -1.42 -16.73
N LYS A 180 -3.17 -2.50 -16.90
CA LYS A 180 -3.16 -3.34 -18.12
C LYS A 180 -3.60 -2.62 -19.40
N LYS A 181 -4.36 -1.52 -19.29
CA LYS A 181 -4.86 -0.75 -20.44
C LYS A 181 -3.87 0.33 -20.88
N ILE A 182 -3.14 0.92 -19.93
CA ILE A 182 -2.31 2.11 -20.20
C ILE A 182 -0.81 1.83 -20.23
N VAL A 183 -0.37 0.68 -19.71
CA VAL A 183 1.02 0.22 -19.75
C VAL A 183 1.08 -1.08 -20.57
N GLU A 184 1.74 -1.01 -21.72
CA GLU A 184 1.95 -2.19 -22.56
C GLU A 184 2.86 -3.21 -21.86
N GLY A 185 2.36 -4.42 -21.67
CA GLY A 185 3.07 -5.46 -20.92
C GLY A 185 3.11 -5.21 -19.42
N PHE A 186 2.13 -4.48 -18.87
CA PHE A 186 1.94 -4.36 -17.43
C PHE A 186 1.95 -5.74 -16.75
N SER A 187 2.78 -5.90 -15.72
CA SER A 187 2.83 -7.11 -14.91
C SER A 187 2.89 -6.74 -13.44
N LYS A 188 2.14 -7.46 -12.61
CA LYS A 188 2.22 -7.33 -11.15
C LYS A 188 3.49 -7.94 -10.55
N ASP A 189 4.26 -8.65 -11.38
CA ASP A 189 5.56 -9.24 -11.02
C ASP A 189 6.73 -8.29 -11.31
N ASN A 190 6.44 -7.05 -11.70
CA ASN A 190 7.44 -5.99 -11.84
C ASN A 190 7.33 -5.01 -10.66
N PHE A 191 8.45 -4.38 -10.34
CA PHE A 191 8.53 -3.28 -9.40
C PHE A 191 8.50 -1.95 -10.15
N TYR A 192 7.54 -1.08 -9.84
CA TYR A 192 7.39 0.24 -10.46
C TYR A 192 7.84 1.32 -9.47
N ALA A 193 8.91 2.05 -9.80
CA ALA A 193 9.40 3.17 -9.01
C ALA A 193 8.78 4.47 -9.52
N PHE A 194 7.92 5.09 -8.70
CA PHE A 194 7.20 6.29 -9.12
C PHE A 194 8.09 7.53 -8.98
N PRO A 195 8.10 8.43 -9.98
CA PRO A 195 8.94 9.61 -9.93
C PRO A 195 8.40 10.63 -8.93
N ARG A 196 9.26 11.13 -8.04
CA ARG A 196 8.99 12.37 -7.32
C ARG A 196 9.03 13.59 -8.25
N ASN A 197 10.00 13.61 -9.18
CA ASN A 197 10.17 14.69 -10.16
C ASN A 197 10.14 14.11 -11.57
N GLY A 198 9.45 14.80 -12.48
CA GLY A 198 9.28 14.34 -13.86
C GLY A 198 8.16 13.30 -14.01
N THR A 199 8.17 12.61 -15.15
CA THR A 199 7.04 11.77 -15.59
C THR A 199 7.46 10.37 -16.03
N THR A 200 8.68 9.97 -15.66
CA THR A 200 9.26 8.67 -16.00
C THR A 200 9.13 7.72 -14.81
N VAL A 201 8.45 6.60 -15.01
CA VAL A 201 8.40 5.48 -14.06
C VAL A 201 9.47 4.49 -14.45
N GLU A 202 10.41 4.22 -13.56
CA GLU A 202 11.41 3.18 -13.78
C GLU A 202 10.82 1.82 -13.41
N VAL A 203 11.03 0.81 -14.25
CA VAL A 203 10.50 -0.55 -14.05
C VAL A 203 11.64 -1.52 -13.82
N PHE A 204 11.51 -2.35 -12.78
CA PHE A 204 12.51 -3.32 -12.34
C PHE A 204 11.87 -4.70 -12.22
N GLU A 205 12.71 -5.73 -12.19
CA GLU A 205 12.30 -7.04 -11.70
C GLU A 205 11.87 -6.92 -10.24
N LYS A 206 10.78 -7.60 -9.87
CA LYS A 206 10.41 -7.76 -8.48
C LYS A 206 11.17 -8.95 -7.90
N LEU A 207 11.97 -8.72 -6.87
CA LEU A 207 12.62 -9.79 -6.12
C LEU A 207 11.70 -10.28 -5.01
N SER A 208 11.75 -11.58 -4.73
CA SER A 208 11.15 -12.12 -3.50
C SER A 208 12.00 -11.68 -2.30
N PRO A 209 11.39 -11.33 -1.16
CA PRO A 209 12.12 -11.06 0.07
C PRO A 209 13.08 -12.19 0.48
N ASP A 210 12.79 -13.44 0.08
CA ASP A 210 13.62 -14.61 0.37
C ASP A 210 14.89 -14.71 -0.48
N THR A 211 14.93 -14.01 -1.63
CA THR A 211 16.03 -14.18 -2.60
C THR A 211 17.24 -13.35 -2.23
N GLU A 212 17.04 -12.11 -1.78
CA GLU A 212 18.14 -11.22 -1.38
C GLU A 212 17.72 -10.32 -0.19
N PRO A 213 18.01 -10.72 1.06
CA PRO A 213 17.61 -9.98 2.27
C PRO A 213 18.30 -8.61 2.39
N THR A 214 19.32 -8.34 1.57
CA THR A 214 20.05 -7.07 1.54
C THR A 214 19.62 -6.14 0.41
N SER A 215 18.74 -6.58 -0.50
CA SER A 215 18.22 -5.70 -1.55
C SER A 215 17.26 -4.70 -0.92
N GLU A 216 17.57 -3.40 -1.01
CA GLU A 216 16.64 -2.36 -0.59
C GLU A 216 15.31 -2.56 -1.33
N LEU A 217 14.26 -2.98 -0.59
CA LEU A 217 12.85 -2.94 -1.01
C LEU A 217 12.41 -3.96 -2.08
N GLY A 218 13.09 -5.09 -2.23
CA GLY A 218 12.67 -6.13 -3.20
C GLY A 218 12.79 -5.69 -4.65
N LYS A 219 13.64 -4.69 -4.92
CA LYS A 219 13.91 -4.11 -6.23
C LYS A 219 15.07 -4.83 -6.91
N GLY A 220 14.80 -5.49 -8.03
CA GLY A 220 15.79 -6.22 -8.83
C GLY A 220 16.44 -5.38 -9.94
N ARG A 221 16.90 -6.05 -11.00
CA ARG A 221 17.54 -5.35 -12.14
C ARG A 221 16.53 -4.45 -12.85
N LYS A 222 17.01 -3.31 -13.35
CA LYS A 222 16.20 -2.42 -14.18
C LYS A 222 15.83 -3.11 -15.49
N LEU A 223 14.54 -3.09 -15.85
CA LEU A 223 14.01 -3.66 -17.07
C LEU A 223 13.89 -2.61 -18.18
N TYR A 224 13.22 -1.48 -17.89
CA TYR A 224 12.99 -0.38 -18.83
C TYR A 224 12.43 0.86 -18.11
N ASP A 225 12.32 1.97 -18.84
CA ASP A 225 11.65 3.20 -18.39
C ASP A 225 10.29 3.35 -19.09
N LEU A 226 9.29 3.82 -18.36
CA LEU A 226 7.98 4.22 -18.87
C LEU A 226 7.84 5.74 -18.80
N GLU A 227 7.77 6.39 -19.95
CA GLU A 227 7.52 7.82 -20.04
C GLU A 227 6.02 8.09 -20.19
N TRP A 228 5.45 8.91 -19.31
CA TRP A 228 4.07 9.37 -19.45
C TRP A 228 3.98 10.48 -20.51
N LYS A 229 3.23 10.21 -21.59
CA LYS A 229 3.05 11.15 -22.71
C LYS A 229 1.66 11.04 -23.30
N GLY A 230 0.93 12.16 -23.32
CA GLY A 230 -0.39 12.25 -23.97
C GLY A 230 -1.45 11.33 -23.38
N GLY A 231 -1.41 11.08 -22.06
CA GLY A 231 -2.41 10.25 -21.37
C GLY A 231 -2.14 8.75 -21.34
N LYS A 232 -0.95 8.30 -21.76
CA LYS A 232 -0.50 6.90 -21.71
C LYS A 232 0.98 6.78 -21.39
N PHE A 233 1.41 5.61 -20.94
CA PHE A 233 2.82 5.29 -20.78
C PHE A 233 3.38 4.68 -22.07
N MET A 234 4.58 5.13 -22.43
CA MET A 234 5.35 4.61 -23.56
C MET A 234 6.67 4.08 -23.02
N LYS A 235 7.11 2.90 -23.46
CA LYS A 235 8.47 2.42 -23.16
C LYS A 235 9.47 3.36 -23.82
N LYS A 236 10.40 3.90 -23.03
CA LYS A 236 11.51 4.70 -23.53
C LYS A 236 12.45 3.78 -24.32
N LYS A 237 12.85 4.22 -25.51
CA LYS A 237 13.82 3.50 -26.35
C LYS A 237 15.24 3.73 -25.86
#